data_AF-A0A8J5UND5-F1
#
_entry.id   AF-A0A8J5UND5-F1
#
_cell.length_a   1.000
_cell.length_b   1.000
_cell.length_c   1.000
_cell.angle_alpha   90.00
_cell.angle_beta   90.00
_cell.angle_gamma   90.00
#
_symmetry.space_group_name_H-M   'P 1'
#
loop_
_entity.id
_entity.type
_entity.pdbx_description
1 polymer ?
#
loop_
_entity_poly.entity_id
_entity_poly.type
_entity_poly.pdbx_seq_one_letter_code
_entity_poly.pdbx_strand_id
1 'polypeptide(L)'
;IYLALLIYSPVSAIFSVIGSLLGSLIALGLDEPYKAIYSGLWGYNSFLTSAAFGGLFVILNQQTLPLTLASVTFTVAVQYILQKLFTQFGLPVFTLPFVITFAVFLGVRKPSGMFIKPDGVTFPEDQRRNYLNSLVRSSSPAQSISD
;
A
#
# COMPACT_ATOMS: atom_id res chain seq x y z
N ILE A 1 13.54 -9.85 5.93
CA ILE A 1 12.29 -9.51 5.20
C ILE A 1 12.59 -8.65 3.97
N TYR A 2 13.23 -7.48 4.10
CA TYR A 2 13.54 -6.63 2.93
C TYR A 2 14.33 -7.33 1.81
N LEU A 3 15.32 -8.16 2.12
CA LEU A 3 16.04 -8.94 1.11
C LEU A 3 15.13 -9.91 0.36
N ALA A 4 14.21 -10.58 1.07
CA ALA A 4 13.24 -11.48 0.45
C ALA A 4 12.26 -10.71 -0.46
N LEU A 5 11.81 -9.53 -0.01
CA LEU A 5 11.01 -8.64 -0.86
C LEU A 5 11.79 -8.13 -2.07
N LEU A 6 13.06 -7.79 -1.91
CA LEU A 6 13.90 -7.32 -3.01
C LEU A 6 14.08 -8.40 -4.09
N ILE A 7 14.23 -9.66 -3.68
CA ILE A 7 14.29 -10.82 -4.58
C ILE A 7 12.93 -11.03 -5.28
N TYR A 8 11.82 -10.81 -4.56
CA TYR A 8 10.47 -10.94 -5.12
C TYR A 8 10.11 -9.82 -6.10
N SER A 9 10.25 -8.57 -5.67
CA SER A 9 9.94 -7.35 -6.41
C SER A 9 10.69 -6.16 -5.79
N PRO A 10 11.67 -5.58 -6.51
CA PRO A 10 12.35 -4.36 -6.08
C PRO A 10 11.38 -3.20 -5.84
N VAL A 11 10.31 -3.08 -6.63
CA VAL A 11 9.29 -2.03 -6.44
C VAL A 11 8.60 -2.21 -5.09
N SER A 12 8.09 -3.39 -4.77
CA SER A 12 7.46 -3.65 -3.47
C SER A 12 8.42 -3.41 -2.32
N ALA A 13 9.70 -3.76 -2.46
CA ALA A 13 10.71 -3.52 -1.44
C ALA A 13 10.91 -2.02 -1.17
N ILE A 14 11.00 -1.19 -2.20
CA ILE A 14 11.14 0.26 -2.09
C ILE A 14 9.94 0.87 -1.37
N PHE A 15 8.71 0.55 -1.80
CA PHE A 15 7.50 1.05 -1.15
C PHE A 15 7.39 0.60 0.30
N SER A 16 7.79 -0.62 0.60
CA SER A 16 7.80 -1.16 1.95
C SER A 16 8.76 -0.40 2.88
N VAL A 17 9.97 -0.08 2.40
CA VAL A 17 10.93 0.75 3.14
C VAL A 17 10.35 2.15 3.36
N ILE A 18 9.85 2.81 2.31
CA ILE A 18 9.26 4.15 2.39
C ILE A 18 8.10 4.18 3.39
N GLY A 19 7.19 3.20 3.34
CA GLY A 19 6.06 3.13 4.25
C GLY A 19 6.49 2.92 5.70
N SER A 20 7.45 2.03 5.96
CA SER A 20 7.97 1.81 7.32
C SER A 20 8.64 3.07 7.90
N LEU A 21 9.41 3.79 7.09
CA LEU A 21 10.07 5.04 7.47
C LEU A 21 9.03 6.12 7.72
N LEU A 22 8.07 6.29 6.81
CA LEU A 22 7.02 7.29 6.94
C LEU A 22 6.16 7.04 8.19
N GLY A 23 5.78 5.79 8.46
CA GLY A 23 5.04 5.44 9.66
C GLY A 23 5.78 5.81 10.94
N SER A 24 7.09 5.55 10.96
CA SER A 24 7.96 5.89 12.09
C SER A 24 8.14 7.40 12.25
N LEU A 25 8.28 8.14 11.15
CA LEU A 25 8.39 9.61 11.15
C LEU A 25 7.11 10.29 11.60
N ILE A 26 5.94 9.80 11.16
CA ILE A 26 4.65 10.32 11.63
C ILE A 26 4.50 10.05 13.13
N ALA A 27 4.85 8.87 13.61
CA ALA A 27 4.81 8.55 15.04
C ALA A 27 5.75 9.45 15.87
N LEU A 28 6.93 9.78 15.36
CA LEU A 28 7.82 10.78 15.97
C LEU A 28 7.13 12.15 16.07
N GLY A 29 6.41 12.58 15.03
CA GLY A 29 5.64 13.82 15.06
C GLY A 29 4.40 13.79 15.95
N LEU A 30 3.95 12.60 16.38
CA LEU A 30 2.85 12.41 17.34
C LEU A 30 3.34 12.25 18.79
N ASP A 31 4.63 12.49 19.04
CA ASP A 31 5.30 12.35 20.35
C ASP A 31 5.14 10.95 20.97
N GLU A 32 5.09 9.91 20.14
CA GLU A 32 5.02 8.53 20.62
C GLU A 32 6.32 8.08 21.27
N PRO A 33 6.27 7.20 22.30
CA PRO A 33 7.47 6.79 23.02
C PRO A 33 8.52 6.16 22.09
N TYR A 34 9.76 6.65 22.13
CA TYR A 34 10.86 6.13 21.31
C TYR A 34 11.01 4.61 21.38
N LYS A 35 10.75 4.00 22.54
CA LYS A 35 10.78 2.55 22.72
C LYS A 35 9.77 1.83 21.81
N ALA A 36 8.58 2.38 21.60
CA ALA A 36 7.56 1.82 20.70
C ALA A 36 7.92 2.05 19.22
N ILE A 37 8.58 3.17 18.91
CA ILE A 37 9.04 3.45 17.54
C ILE A 37 10.20 2.53 17.16
N TYR A 38 11.21 2.41 18.02
CA TYR A 38 12.38 1.55 17.79
C TYR A 38 12.07 0.04 17.83
N SER A 39 11.00 -0.37 18.51
CA SER A 39 10.53 -1.75 18.40
C SER A 39 9.88 -2.05 17.04
N GLY A 40 9.68 -1.04 16.20
CA GLY A 40 9.05 -1.16 14.89
C GLY A 40 7.52 -1.17 14.92
N LEU A 41 6.89 -0.93 16.08
CA LEU A 41 5.43 -0.98 16.26
C LEU A 41 4.71 -0.03 15.29
N TRP A 42 5.28 1.16 15.07
CA TRP A 42 4.72 2.17 14.16
C TRP A 42 5.11 1.97 12.68
N GLY A 43 6.09 1.11 12.42
CA GLY A 43 6.60 0.84 11.08
C GLY A 43 5.91 -0.32 10.37
N TYR A 44 5.50 -1.39 11.09
CA TYR A 44 5.06 -2.63 10.42
C TYR A 44 3.67 -2.52 9.75
N ASN A 45 2.69 -1.84 10.36
CA ASN A 45 1.39 -1.65 9.71
C ASN A 45 1.54 -0.77 8.45
N SER A 46 2.35 0.29 8.55
CA SER A 46 2.69 1.18 7.45
C SER A 46 3.44 0.47 6.32
N PHE A 47 4.34 -0.46 6.66
CA PHE A 47 5.00 -1.36 5.71
C PHE A 47 4.00 -2.24 4.95
N LEU A 48 3.02 -2.84 5.64
CA LEU A 48 2.01 -3.67 5.00
C LEU A 48 1.11 -2.85 4.08
N THR A 49 0.68 -1.67 4.55
CA THR A 49 -0.13 -0.75 3.77
C THR A 49 0.60 -0.31 2.50
N SER A 50 1.86 0.12 2.62
CA SER A 50 2.61 0.59 1.47
C SER A 50 2.98 -0.54 0.50
N ALA A 51 3.25 -1.75 0.98
CA ALA A 51 3.43 -2.91 0.11
C ALA A 51 2.14 -3.22 -0.68
N ALA A 52 0.98 -3.17 -0.03
CA ALA A 52 -0.30 -3.47 -0.64
C ALA A 52 -0.71 -2.45 -1.71
N PHE A 53 -0.61 -1.15 -1.40
CA PHE A 53 -1.01 -0.09 -2.32
C PHE A 53 0.11 0.34 -3.29
N GLY A 54 1.37 0.09 -2.96
CA GLY A 54 2.56 0.41 -3.77
C GLY A 54 2.80 -0.50 -4.97
N GLY A 55 1.77 -1.18 -5.46
CA GLY A 55 1.86 -1.96 -6.70
C GLY A 55 1.14 -3.31 -6.68
N LEU A 56 0.93 -3.94 -5.52
CA LEU A 56 0.35 -5.30 -5.45
C LEU A 56 -1.15 -5.31 -5.81
N PHE A 57 -1.92 -4.43 -5.16
CA PHE A 57 -3.37 -4.36 -5.36
C PHE A 57 -3.78 -3.18 -6.25
N VAL A 58 -2.86 -2.32 -6.65
CA VAL A 58 -3.11 -1.15 -7.53
C VAL A 58 -2.02 -1.15 -8.59
N ILE A 59 -2.40 -0.99 -9.87
CA ILE A 59 -1.41 -0.88 -10.94
C ILE A 59 -0.52 0.34 -10.71
N LEU A 60 0.79 0.13 -10.87
CA LEU A 60 1.79 1.15 -10.63
C LEU A 60 1.70 2.28 -11.67
N ASN A 61 1.26 3.45 -11.23
CA ASN A 61 1.17 4.68 -12.01
C ASN A 61 1.62 5.89 -11.16
N GLN A 62 1.66 7.08 -11.74
CA GLN A 62 2.02 8.32 -11.02
C GLN A 62 1.10 8.60 -9.82
N GLN A 63 -0.15 8.15 -9.90
CA GLN A 63 -1.16 8.30 -8.84
C GLN A 63 -0.98 7.31 -7.68
N THR A 64 -0.18 6.25 -7.85
CA THR A 64 0.06 5.24 -6.82
C THR A 64 0.87 5.78 -5.65
N LEU A 65 1.80 6.70 -5.91
CA LEU A 65 2.61 7.32 -4.86
C LEU A 65 1.77 8.15 -3.88
N PRO A 66 0.99 9.17 -4.31
CA PRO A 66 0.15 9.95 -3.38
C PRO A 66 -0.91 9.09 -2.69
N LEU A 67 -1.47 8.08 -3.38
CA LEU A 67 -2.37 7.10 -2.76
C LEU A 67 -1.68 6.35 -1.62
N THR A 68 -0.48 5.84 -1.87
CA THR A 68 0.26 5.07 -0.88
C THR A 68 0.59 5.93 0.33
N LEU A 69 1.07 7.15 0.13
CA LEU A 69 1.33 8.10 1.21
C LEU A 69 0.05 8.39 2.02
N ALA A 70 -1.07 8.68 1.35
CA ALA A 70 -2.35 8.92 2.03
C ALA A 70 -2.81 7.70 2.84
N SER A 71 -2.69 6.49 2.28
CA SER A 71 -3.06 5.25 2.97
C SER A 71 -2.17 4.96 4.17
N VAL A 72 -0.85 5.22 4.08
CA VAL A 72 0.08 5.07 5.21
C VAL A 72 -0.26 6.04 6.32
N THR A 73 -0.49 7.32 6.00
CA THR A 73 -0.90 8.32 6.99
C THR A 73 -2.21 7.93 7.68
N PHE A 74 -3.19 7.44 6.90
CA PHE A 74 -4.44 6.93 7.46
C PHE A 74 -4.22 5.72 8.36
N THR A 75 -3.33 4.79 7.98
CA THR A 75 -2.97 3.62 8.79
C THR A 75 -2.41 4.03 10.15
N VAL A 76 -1.49 5.00 10.17
CA VAL A 76 -0.90 5.51 11.41
C VAL A 76 -1.96 6.18 12.29
N ALA A 77 -2.86 6.97 11.69
CA ALA A 77 -3.97 7.59 12.43
C ALA A 77 -4.91 6.54 13.06
N VAL A 78 -5.28 5.50 12.31
CA VAL A 78 -6.08 4.39 12.83
C VAL A 78 -5.33 3.66 13.94
N GLN A 79 -4.03 3.41 13.75
CA GLN A 79 -3.20 2.77 14.77
C GLN A 79 -3.17 3.57 16.06
N TYR A 80 -3.00 4.89 15.98
CA TYR A 80 -3.01 5.78 17.14
C TYR A 80 -4.33 5.72 17.91
N ILE A 81 -5.45 5.79 17.22
CA ILE A 81 -6.78 5.72 17.84
C ILE A 81 -6.99 4.35 18.50
N LEU A 82 -6.70 3.26 17.78
CA LEU A 82 -6.88 1.91 18.29
C LEU A 82 -5.95 1.61 19.46
N GLN A 83 -4.69 2.07 19.42
CA GLN A 83 -3.74 1.86 20.50
C GLN A 83 -4.20 2.57 21.78
N LYS A 84 -4.75 3.78 21.68
CA LYS A 84 -5.35 4.45 22.84
C LYS A 84 -6.57 3.74 23.39
N LEU A 85 -7.43 3.22 22.53
CA LEU A 85 -8.62 2.48 22.95
C LEU A 85 -8.25 1.14 23.59
N PHE A 86 -7.35 0.38 22.97
CA PHE A 86 -7.05 -1.00 23.37
C PHE A 86 -6.13 -1.07 24.58
N THR A 87 -5.29 -0.06 24.81
CA THR A 87 -4.48 0.01 26.03
C THR A 87 -5.34 0.09 27.29
N GLN A 88 -6.55 0.68 27.22
CA GLN A 88 -7.51 0.67 28.34
C GLN A 88 -8.00 -0.74 28.69
N PHE A 89 -8.00 -1.65 27.72
CA PHE A 89 -8.40 -3.06 27.89
C PHE A 89 -7.21 -4.02 27.99
N GLY A 90 -5.97 -3.50 27.97
CA GLY A 90 -4.76 -4.32 27.98
C GLY A 90 -4.54 -5.14 26.71
N LEU A 91 -5.17 -4.77 25.60
CA LEU A 91 -5.11 -5.51 24.33
C LEU A 91 -4.06 -4.92 23.37
N PRO A 92 -3.34 -5.76 22.61
CA PRO A 92 -2.48 -5.30 21.52
C PRO A 92 -3.28 -5.02 20.24
N VAL A 93 -2.80 -4.08 19.43
CA VAL A 93 -3.46 -3.62 18.19
C VAL A 93 -3.29 -4.56 16.99
N PHE A 94 -2.24 -5.39 16.98
CA PHE A 94 -1.89 -6.28 15.87
C PHE A 94 -1.97 -5.58 14.49
N THR A 95 -2.35 -6.30 13.44
CA THR A 95 -2.45 -5.77 12.07
C THR A 95 -3.80 -5.11 11.77
N LEU A 96 -4.64 -4.85 12.78
CA LEU A 96 -5.95 -4.22 12.58
C LEU A 96 -5.87 -2.86 11.87
N PRO A 97 -4.92 -1.96 12.18
CA PRO A 97 -4.81 -0.69 11.47
C PRO A 97 -4.61 -0.86 9.96
N PHE A 98 -3.76 -1.81 9.57
CA PHE A 98 -3.56 -2.18 8.16
C PHE A 98 -4.86 -2.72 7.55
N VAL A 99 -5.53 -3.69 8.19
CA VAL A 99 -6.73 -4.34 7.65
C VAL A 99 -7.86 -3.33 7.42
N ILE A 100 -8.09 -2.43 8.39
CA ILE A 100 -9.11 -1.38 8.28
C ILE A 100 -8.78 -0.43 7.12
N THR A 101 -7.52 0.03 7.06
CA THR A 101 -7.06 0.90 5.97
C THR A 101 -7.23 0.22 4.62
N PHE A 102 -6.81 -1.04 4.52
CA PHE A 102 -6.91 -1.83 3.31
C PHE A 102 -8.37 -1.95 2.85
N ALA A 103 -9.28 -2.30 3.75
CA ALA A 103 -10.71 -2.42 3.46
C ALA A 103 -11.32 -1.09 2.99
N VAL A 104 -11.03 0.02 3.68
CA VAL A 104 -11.56 1.35 3.33
C VAL A 104 -11.06 1.80 1.96
N PHE A 105 -9.75 1.78 1.73
CA PHE A 105 -9.17 2.24 0.47
C PHE A 105 -9.49 1.32 -0.71
N LEU A 106 -9.74 0.03 -0.46
CA LEU A 106 -10.21 -0.90 -1.49
C LEU A 106 -11.71 -0.72 -1.78
N GLY A 107 -12.52 -0.45 -0.76
CA GLY A 107 -13.97 -0.22 -0.89
C GLY A 107 -14.34 1.09 -1.58
N VAL A 108 -13.49 2.12 -1.47
CA VAL A 108 -13.70 3.44 -2.12
C VAL A 108 -13.29 3.43 -3.60
N ARG A 109 -12.75 2.33 -4.13
CA ARG A 109 -12.28 2.27 -5.52
C ARG A 109 -13.45 2.34 -6.51
N LYS A 110 -13.30 3.19 -7.52
CA LYS A 110 -14.20 3.26 -8.68
C LYS A 110 -13.61 2.46 -9.85
N PRO A 111 -14.42 1.70 -10.62
CA PRO A 111 -13.94 0.86 -11.71
C PRO A 111 -13.27 1.62 -12.87
N SER A 112 -13.57 2.91 -13.04
CA SER A 112 -12.96 3.81 -14.05
C SER A 112 -12.14 4.95 -13.43
N GLY A 113 -11.69 4.78 -12.19
CA GLY A 113 -10.99 5.82 -11.44
C GLY A 113 -9.46 5.73 -11.45
N MET A 114 -8.86 6.58 -10.62
CA MET A 114 -7.43 6.67 -10.30
C MET A 114 -6.78 5.36 -9.82
N PHE A 115 -7.58 4.36 -9.43
CA PHE A 115 -7.14 3.12 -8.79
C PHE A 115 -7.49 1.90 -9.64
N ILE A 116 -6.68 1.68 -10.68
CA ILE A 116 -6.91 0.57 -11.61
C ILE A 116 -6.54 -0.74 -10.92
N LYS A 117 -7.51 -1.66 -10.88
CA LYS A 117 -7.33 -3.00 -10.36
C LYS A 117 -6.53 -3.83 -11.38
N PRO A 118 -5.51 -4.58 -10.95
CA PRO A 118 -4.84 -5.53 -11.83
C PRO A 118 -5.75 -6.73 -12.13
N ASP A 119 -5.70 -7.23 -13.36
CA ASP A 119 -6.50 -8.40 -13.80
C ASP A 119 -6.14 -9.69 -13.03
N GLY A 120 -4.90 -9.76 -12.54
CA GLY A 120 -4.42 -10.77 -11.60
C GLY A 120 -3.37 -10.18 -10.65
N VAL A 121 -3.36 -10.65 -9.40
CA VAL A 121 -2.36 -10.22 -8.41
C VAL A 121 -1.10 -11.08 -8.58
N THR A 122 -0.04 -10.47 -9.11
CA THR A 122 1.31 -11.06 -9.21
C THR A 122 2.29 -10.13 -8.51
N PHE A 123 3.32 -9.65 -9.21
CA PHE A 123 4.24 -8.62 -8.73
C PHE A 123 4.04 -7.31 -9.52
N PRO A 124 4.30 -6.14 -8.88
CA PRO A 124 3.98 -4.83 -9.45
C PRO A 124 4.52 -4.60 -10.87
N GLU A 125 5.71 -5.11 -11.17
CA GLU A 125 6.39 -4.93 -12.45
C GLU A 125 5.66 -5.66 -13.58
N ASP A 126 5.22 -6.90 -13.35
CA ASP A 126 4.47 -7.68 -14.32
C ASP A 126 3.05 -7.11 -14.51
N GLN A 127 2.40 -6.71 -13.42
CA GLN A 127 1.09 -6.06 -13.47
C GLN A 127 1.13 -4.77 -14.30
N ARG A 128 2.17 -3.94 -14.11
CA ARG A 128 2.38 -2.73 -14.92
C ARG A 128 2.65 -3.07 -16.38
N ARG A 129 3.47 -4.09 -16.66
CA ARG A 129 3.79 -4.53 -18.03
C ARG A 129 2.54 -5.02 -18.77
N ASN A 130 1.72 -5.85 -18.12
CA ASN A 130 0.49 -6.38 -18.68
C ASN A 130 -0.53 -5.27 -18.97
N TYR A 131 -0.65 -4.28 -18.07
CA TYR A 131 -1.47 -3.10 -18.30
C TYR A 131 -1.00 -2.26 -19.50
N LEU A 132 0.29 -1.99 -19.64
CA LEU A 132 0.80 -1.25 -20.80
C LEU A 132 0.57 -2.01 -22.12
N ASN A 133 0.72 -3.34 -22.11
CA ASN A 133 0.44 -4.18 -23.26
C ASN A 133 -1.03 -4.17 -23.66
N SER A 134 -1.96 -4.12 -22.70
CA SER A 134 -3.40 -4.05 -23.00
C SER A 134 -3.78 -2.70 -23.60
N LEU A 135 -3.17 -1.60 -23.14
CA LEU A 135 -3.35 -0.27 -23.75
C LEU A 135 -2.88 -0.23 -25.20
N VAL A 136 -1.69 -0.77 -25.50
CA VAL A 136 -1.15 -0.83 -26.88
C VAL A 136 -2.03 -1.68 -27.80
N ARG A 137 -2.57 -2.79 -27.31
CA ARG A 137 -3.52 -3.61 -28.08
C ARG A 137 -4.82 -2.86 -28.38
N SER A 138 -5.33 -2.11 -27.40
CA SER A 138 -6.57 -1.32 -27.57
C SER A 138 -6.42 -0.13 -28.52
N SER A 139 -5.20 0.38 -28.74
CA SER A 139 -4.92 1.51 -29.64
C SER A 139 -4.48 1.12 -31.05
N SER A 140 -4.26 -0.17 -31.32
CA SER A 140 -3.84 -0.64 -32.63
C SER A 140 -5.05 -0.81 -33.58
N PRO A 141 -5.06 -0.21 -34.79
CA PRO A 141 -6.22 -0.17 -35.69
C PRO A 141 -6.58 -1.51 -36.38
N ALA A 142 -6.13 -2.66 -35.85
CA ALA A 142 -6.25 -3.95 -36.51
C ALA A 142 -7.61 -4.68 -36.31
N GLN A 143 -8.60 -4.05 -35.68
CA GLN A 143 -9.95 -4.63 -35.51
C GLN A 143 -11.00 -4.11 -36.50
N SER A 144 -10.65 -3.29 -37.50
CA SER A 144 -11.62 -2.74 -38.47
C SER A 144 -11.63 -3.43 -39.84
N ILE A 145 -10.97 -4.58 -40.02
CA ILE A 145 -10.92 -5.29 -41.31
C ILE A 145 -11.11 -6.80 -41.09
N SER A 146 -12.26 -7.19 -40.55
CA SER A 146 -12.82 -8.55 -40.72
C SER A 146 -14.26 -8.59 -40.22
N ASP A 147 -15.16 -7.87 -40.89
CA ASP A 147 -16.59 -8.14 -40.93
C ASP A 147 -17.03 -8.14 -42.40
#